data_AF-D8R9E5-F1
#
_entry.id   AF-D8R9E5-F1
#
_cell.length_a   1.000
_cell.length_b   1.000
_cell.length_c   1.000
_cell.angle_alpha   90.00
_cell.angle_beta   90.00
_cell.angle_gamma   90.00
#
_symmetry.space_group_name_H-M   'P 1'
#
loop_
_entity.id
_entity.type
_entity.pdbx_description
1 polymer ?
#
loop_
_entity_poly.entity_id
_entity_poly.type
_entity_poly.pdbx_seq_one_letter_code
_entity_poly.pdbx_strand_id
1 'polypeptide(L)' 'KYSHNPYQDFRDSMLEMIREKGLQQWCDLEELLFCYLSLNSPEHHEVIKQSFSDVWQDLGSSSARLV' A
#
# COMPACT_ATOMS: atom_id res chain seq x y z
N LYS A 1 -9.43 11.26 -12.73
CA LYS A 1 -10.70 10.59 -12.35
C LYS A 1 -10.67 10.52 -10.83
N TYR A 2 -11.52 11.26 -10.13
CA TYR A 2 -11.71 11.03 -8.69
C TYR A 2 -12.61 9.79 -8.59
N SER A 3 -12.07 8.71 -8.04
CA SER A 3 -12.90 7.55 -7.73
C SER A 3 -13.66 7.81 -6.43
N HIS A 4 -14.78 7.12 -6.27
CA HIS A 4 -15.68 7.28 -5.14
C HIS A 4 -15.14 6.58 -3.88
N ASN A 5 -14.05 5.81 -3.99
CA ASN A 5 -13.44 5.10 -2.86
C ASN A 5 -11.89 5.18 -2.90
N PRO A 6 -11.31 6.32 -2.48
CA PRO A 6 -9.86 6.53 -2.47
C PRO A 6 -9.09 5.43 -1.71
N TYR A 7 -9.67 4.87 -0.65
CA TYR A 7 -9.06 3.78 0.11
C TYR A 7 -8.81 2.56 -0.76
N GLN A 8 -9.82 2.14 -1.53
CA GLN A 8 -9.72 0.97 -2.40
C GLN A 8 -8.73 1.24 -3.55
N ASP A 9 -8.74 2.45 -4.12
CA ASP A 9 -7.83 2.79 -5.21
C ASP A 9 -6.36 2.77 -4.78
N PHE A 10 -6.05 3.34 -3.62
CA PHE A 10 -4.69 3.29 -3.08
C PHE A 10 -4.28 1.87 -2.74
N ARG A 11 -5.17 1.08 -2.12
CA ARG A 11 -4.91 -0.32 -1.78
C ARG A 11 -4.60 -1.15 -3.03
N ASP A 12 -5.43 -1.05 -4.06
CA ASP A 12 -5.27 -1.84 -5.29
C ASP A 12 -4.00 -1.44 -6.05
N SER A 13 -3.72 -0.13 -6.14
CA SER A 13 -2.49 0.33 -6.80
C SER A 13 -1.22 -0.07 -6.05
N MET A 14 -1.23 -0.11 -4.71
CA MET A 14 -0.10 -0.62 -3.92
C MET A 14 0.12 -2.12 -4.17
N LEU A 15 -0.94 -2.93 -4.16
CA LEU A 15 -0.83 -4.36 -4.45
C LEU A 15 -0.33 -4.64 -5.87
N GLU A 16 -0.78 -3.85 -6.84
CA GLU A 16 -0.27 -3.90 -8.22
C GLU A 16 1.24 -3.57 -8.26
N MET A 17 1.67 -2.48 -7.62
CA MET A 17 3.09 -2.11 -7.55
C MET A 17 3.95 -3.18 -6.88
N ILE A 18 3.49 -3.74 -5.77
CA ILE A 18 4.19 -4.81 -5.05
C ILE A 18 4.38 -6.03 -5.94
N ARG A 19 3.34 -6.42 -6.68
CA ARG A 19 3.38 -7.56 -7.60
C ARG A 19 4.27 -7.30 -8.82
N GLU A 20 4.08 -6.16 -9.49
CA GLU A 20 4.75 -5.82 -10.74
C GLU A 20 6.24 -5.52 -10.53
N LYS A 21 6.60 -4.92 -9.38
CA LYS A 21 8.00 -4.59 -9.05
C LYS A 21 8.69 -5.63 -8.17
N GLY A 22 7.95 -6.63 -7.69
CA GLY A 22 8.50 -7.68 -6.82
C GLY A 22 9.03 -7.12 -5.50
N LEU A 23 8.30 -6.18 -4.88
CA LEU A 23 8.69 -5.57 -3.60
C LEU A 23 8.48 -6.60 -2.49
N GLN A 24 9.54 -6.94 -1.76
CA GLN A 24 9.48 -8.01 -0.75
C GLN A 24 10.10 -7.61 0.58
N GLN A 25 10.96 -6.59 0.61
CA GLN A 25 11.63 -6.16 1.83
C GLN A 25 10.88 -5.00 2.49
N TRP A 26 11.09 -4.84 3.80
CA TRP A 26 10.57 -3.69 4.53
C TRP A 26 10.95 -2.36 3.86
N CYS A 27 12.23 -2.22 3.47
CA CYS A 27 12.73 -1.00 2.85
C CYS A 27 11.98 -0.66 1.55
N ASP A 28 11.64 -1.67 0.74
CA ASP A 28 10.91 -1.48 -0.51
C ASP A 28 9.50 -0.92 -0.24
N LEU A 29 8.85 -1.42 0.81
CA LEU A 29 7.49 -1.03 1.18
C LEU A 29 7.46 0.33 1.88
N GLU A 30 8.48 0.65 2.66
CA GLU A 30 8.69 1.98 3.23
C GLU A 30 8.91 3.03 2.13
N GLU A 31 9.73 2.72 1.12
CA GLU A 31 9.94 3.60 -0.04
C GLU A 31 8.66 3.77 -0.86
N LEU A 32 7.87 2.69 -1.03
CA LEU A 32 6.56 2.76 -1.66
C LEU A 32 5.65 3.74 -0.93
N LEU A 33 5.51 3.62 0.39
CA LEU A 33 4.69 4.52 1.20
C LEU A 33 5.18 5.97 1.08
N PHE A 34 6.49 6.19 1.17
CA PHE A 34 7.08 7.52 1.03
C PHE A 34 6.76 8.15 -0.34
N CYS A 35 6.81 7.36 -1.42
CA CYS A 35 6.42 7.82 -2.75
C CYS A 35 4.96 8.27 -2.80
N TYR A 36 4.04 7.47 -2.26
CA TYR A 36 2.62 7.85 -2.23
C TYR A 36 2.38 9.14 -1.43
N LEU A 37 3.00 9.28 -0.26
CA LEU A 37 2.87 10.49 0.56
C LEU A 37 3.47 11.72 -0.13
N SER A 38 4.58 11.57 -0.84
CA SER A 38 5.24 12.68 -1.55
C SER A 38 4.49 13.11 -2.81
N LEU A 39 3.83 12.18 -3.51
CA LEU A 39 3.12 12.44 -4.77
C LEU A 39 1.69 12.92 -4.57
N ASN A 40 1.12 12.80 -3.36
CA ASN A 40 -0.28 13.13 -3.09
C ASN A 40 -0.41 14.25 -2.05
N SER A 41 -1.47 15.06 -2.21
CA SER A 41 -1.87 16.10 -1.26
C SER A 41 -2.02 15.54 0.16
N PRO A 42 -1.68 16.32 1.21
CA PRO A 42 -1.87 15.92 2.61
C PRO A 42 -3.28 15.44 2.97
N GLU A 43 -4.31 15.90 2.24
CA GLU A 43 -5.69 15.45 2.42
C GLU A 43 -5.89 13.94 2.16
N HIS A 44 -4.99 13.32 1.38
CA HIS A 44 -5.00 11.90 1.09
C HIS A 44 -4.10 11.07 2.03
N HIS A 45 -3.26 11.72 2.85
CA HIS A 45 -2.23 10.99 3.61
C HIS A 45 -2.82 9.99 4.60
N GLU A 46 -3.93 10.34 5.25
CA GLU A 46 -4.59 9.42 6.20
C GLU A 46 -5.15 8.19 5.51
N VAL A 47 -5.80 8.35 4.35
CA VAL A 47 -6.32 7.19 3.61
C VAL A 47 -5.19 6.35 3.01
N ILE A 48 -4.09 6.97 2.55
CA ILE A 48 -2.89 6.27 2.08
C ILE A 48 -2.29 5.40 3.20
N LYS A 49 -2.12 5.95 4.41
CA LYS A 49 -1.59 5.20 5.56
C LYS A 49 -2.49 4.04 5.95
N GLN A 50 -3.82 4.25 5.93
CA GLN A 50 -4.79 3.19 6.22
C GLN A 50 -4.70 2.06 5.20
N SER A 51 -4.75 2.36 3.90
CA SER A 51 -4.59 1.37 2.83
C SER A 51 -3.26 0.62 2.95
N PHE A 52 -2.16 1.32 3.24
CA PHE A 52 -0.84 0.71 3.43
C PHE A 52 -0.78 -0.25 4.62
N SER A 53 -1.35 0.15 5.77
CA SER A 53 -1.43 -0.70 6.96
C SER A 53 -2.14 -2.02 6.67
N ASP A 54 -3.25 -1.97 5.92
CA ASP A 54 -4.02 -3.17 5.60
C ASP A 54 -3.29 -4.06 4.60
N VAL A 55 -2.65 -3.48 3.57
CA VAL A 55 -1.76 -4.22 2.66
C VAL A 55 -0.65 -4.93 3.44
N TRP A 56 -0.02 -4.25 4.39
CA TRP A 56 1.03 -4.82 5.24
C TRP A 56 0.52 -6.00 6.07
N GLN A 57 -0.65 -5.86 6.69
CA GLN A 57 -1.27 -6.94 7.47
C GLN A 57 -1.63 -8.15 6.60
N ASP A 58 -2.12 -7.93 5.38
CA ASP A 58 -2.46 -8.99 4.45
C ASP A 58 -1.23 -9.78 3.98
N LEU A 59 -0.12 -9.08 3.73
CA LEU A 59 1.17 -9.70 3.39
C LEU A 59 1.71 -10.54 4.56
N GLY A 60 1.66 -9.99 5.79
CA GLY A 60 2.09 -10.71 7.00
C GLY A 60 1.22 -11.93 7.32
N SER A 61 -0.10 -11.81 7.14
CA SER A 61 -1.07 -12.89 7.35
C SER A 61 -0.94 -14.00 6.31
N SER A 62 -0.51 -13.66 5.09
CA SER A 62 -0.21 -14.62 4.02
C SER A 62 1.07 -15.42 4.30
N SER A 63 2.01 -14.86 5.06
CA SER A 63 3.23 -15.56 5.50
C SER A 63 2.99 -16.53 6.68
N ALA A 64 1.86 -16.43 7.38
CA ALA A 64 1.59 -17.21 8.60
C ALA A 64 0.88 -18.55 8.36
N ARG A 65 0.51 -18.91 7.12
CA ARG A 65 -0.11 -20.21 6.81
C ARG A 65 0.92 -21.28 6.42
N LEU A 66 1.81 -21.63 7.33
CA LEU A 66 2.49 -22.93 7.37
C LEU A 66 2.88 -23.26 8.81
N VAL A 67 1.90 -23.67 9.61
CA VAL A 67 2.08 -24.54 10.80
C VAL A 67 0.82 -25.36 11.00
#